data_AF-A0A1X7SF45-F1
#
_entry.id   AF-A0A1X7SF45-F1
#
_cell.length_a   1.000
_cell.length_b   1.000
_cell.length_c   1.000
_cell.angle_alpha   90.00
_cell.angle_beta   90.00
_cell.angle_gamma   90.00
#
_symmetry.space_group_name_H-M   'P 1'
#
loop_
_entity.id
_entity.type
_entity.pdbx_description
1 polymer ?
#
loop_
_entity_poly.entity_id
_entity_poly.type
_entity_poly.pdbx_seq_one_letter_code
_entity_poly.pdbx_strand_id
1 'polypeptide(L)'
;MSTSLESSSFDDKEIDEHGVHKVLFPRSMKKEFMEMRSKFGSTFYIVRRIFKTMKNVLDVDEVKECIIDWFPHLKPQLSYKKTIDDVLDVLKRKCSIIDLSLLEALVSRFNIEEIEPIIKSFKKEAKDFCKSVSVSLCLDEKLQAAATPSHLLCETVVFVFNWDPDEYTLQDINDVLDELELLNRFKYHLQIDKVDLVDSDQSVVDLFKQTQKSLTSGDIDDLNKEIKAKDQKSENFKAVIREKEMKSDTEVMDLQYTLKDKEEKMTAVIKNMSLFNNN
;
A
#
# COMPACT_ATOMS: atom_id res chain seq x y z
N MET A 1 36.15 48.95 -22.04
CA MET A 1 34.83 49.56 -21.80
C MET A 1 33.78 48.51 -22.08
N SER A 2 32.97 48.23 -21.08
CA SER A 2 31.81 47.35 -21.13
C SER A 2 30.66 48.01 -21.89
N THR A 3 29.82 47.19 -22.53
CA THR A 3 28.36 47.27 -22.79
C THR A 3 28.05 46.29 -23.93
N SER A 4 26.98 45.51 -23.99
CA SER A 4 25.93 45.06 -23.07
C SER A 4 25.41 43.75 -23.68
N LEU A 5 25.21 42.72 -22.86
CA LEU A 5 24.45 41.53 -23.22
C LEU A 5 22.97 41.87 -23.05
N GLU A 6 22.23 42.01 -24.15
CA GLU A 6 20.78 41.97 -24.12
C GLU A 6 20.32 40.51 -24.03
N SER A 7 19.52 40.26 -23.00
CA SER A 7 18.84 39.03 -22.66
C SER A 7 17.84 38.63 -23.74
N SER A 8 18.05 37.51 -24.42
CA SER A 8 16.96 36.79 -25.09
C SER A 8 16.31 35.84 -24.09
N SER A 9 15.09 36.16 -23.70
CA SER A 9 14.20 35.24 -22.98
C SER A 9 13.98 33.99 -23.83
N PHE A 10 14.41 32.84 -23.33
CA PHE A 10 14.02 31.56 -23.91
C PHE A 10 12.63 31.22 -23.42
N ASP A 11 11.68 31.21 -24.35
CA ASP A 11 10.36 30.62 -24.19
C ASP A 11 10.52 29.11 -24.00
N ASP A 12 10.31 28.63 -22.77
CA ASP A 12 10.19 27.20 -22.45
C ASP A 12 8.85 26.67 -22.97
N LYS A 13 8.79 26.36 -24.26
CA LYS A 13 7.75 25.51 -24.87
C LYS A 13 8.34 24.62 -25.95
N GLU A 14 9.31 23.78 -25.58
CA GLU A 14 9.59 22.60 -26.39
C GLU A 14 8.62 21.49 -25.95
N ILE A 15 7.45 21.51 -26.58
CA ILE A 15 6.56 20.36 -26.65
C ILE A 15 7.30 19.34 -27.53
N ASP A 16 7.73 18.24 -26.92
CA ASP A 16 8.30 17.09 -27.64
C ASP A 16 7.33 16.67 -28.75
N GLU A 17 7.85 16.59 -29.97
CA GLU A 17 7.14 16.59 -31.26
C GLU A 17 6.26 15.34 -31.51
N HIS A 18 6.01 14.49 -30.50
CA HIS A 18 5.40 13.16 -30.69
C HIS A 18 4.33 12.73 -29.67
N GLY A 19 3.85 13.59 -28.76
CA GLY A 19 2.77 13.20 -27.82
C GLY A 19 3.15 12.10 -26.82
N VAL A 20 4.44 12.01 -26.49
CA VAL A 20 5.00 11.05 -25.52
C VAL A 20 5.15 11.71 -24.16
N HIS A 21 4.45 11.21 -23.15
CA HIS A 21 4.48 11.71 -21.78
C HIS A 21 5.34 10.83 -20.89
N LYS A 22 6.49 11.35 -20.44
CA LYS A 22 7.41 10.60 -19.57
C LYS A 22 7.04 10.79 -18.09
N VAL A 23 6.77 9.71 -17.39
CA VAL A 23 6.50 9.67 -15.94
C VAL A 23 7.63 8.95 -15.23
N LEU A 24 8.37 9.67 -14.38
CA LEU A 24 9.40 9.06 -13.55
C LEU A 24 8.79 8.16 -12.48
N PHE A 25 9.30 6.94 -12.38
CA PHE A 25 8.96 5.98 -11.34
C PHE A 25 10.03 6.04 -10.23
N PRO A 26 9.76 6.67 -9.08
CA PRO A 26 10.78 6.95 -8.09
C PRO A 26 11.28 5.69 -7.39
N ARG A 27 12.60 5.63 -7.15
CA ARG A 27 13.27 4.53 -6.43
C ARG A 27 12.69 4.25 -5.04
N SER A 28 12.11 5.25 -4.37
CA SER A 28 11.45 5.07 -3.06
C SER A 28 10.33 4.03 -3.12
N MET A 29 9.61 3.96 -4.25
CA MET A 29 8.51 3.03 -4.45
C MET A 29 8.96 1.58 -4.54
N LYS A 30 10.22 1.30 -4.87
CA LYS A 30 10.76 -0.07 -4.81
C LYS A 30 10.47 -0.71 -3.46
N LYS A 31 10.68 0.04 -2.37
CA LYS A 31 10.44 -0.45 -1.02
C LYS A 31 8.95 -0.73 -0.77
N GLU A 32 8.08 0.16 -1.23
CA GLU A 32 6.62 0.03 -1.05
C GLU A 32 6.08 -1.21 -1.78
N PHE A 33 6.53 -1.46 -3.01
CA PHE A 33 6.20 -2.68 -3.76
C PHE A 33 6.70 -3.95 -3.06
N MET A 34 7.94 -3.94 -2.55
CA MET A 34 8.48 -5.08 -1.78
C MET A 34 7.68 -5.33 -0.49
N GLU A 35 7.25 -4.27 0.20
CA GLU A 35 6.41 -4.37 1.40
C GLU A 35 5.03 -4.96 1.06
N MET A 36 4.39 -4.49 -0.01
CA MET A 36 3.11 -5.04 -0.46
C MET A 36 3.23 -6.50 -0.91
N ARG A 37 4.29 -6.85 -1.63
CA ARG A 37 4.55 -8.25 -2.01
C ARG A 37 4.78 -9.14 -0.79
N SER A 38 5.44 -8.61 0.25
CA SER A 38 5.64 -9.33 1.53
C SER A 38 4.31 -9.58 2.25
N LYS A 39 3.40 -8.60 2.24
CA LYS A 39 2.04 -8.75 2.76
C LYS A 39 1.24 -9.79 1.97
N PHE A 40 1.29 -9.75 0.64
CA PHE A 40 0.67 -10.74 -0.23
C PHE A 40 1.16 -12.16 0.09
N GLY A 41 2.49 -12.32 0.23
CA GLY A 41 3.10 -13.59 0.66
C GLY A 41 2.59 -14.05 2.03
N SER A 42 2.48 -13.13 2.99
CA SER A 42 2.00 -13.39 4.35
C SER A 42 0.52 -13.80 4.37
N THR A 43 -0.33 -13.15 3.58
CA THR A 43 -1.74 -13.52 3.39
C THR A 43 -1.85 -14.97 2.91
N PHE A 44 -1.13 -15.34 1.85
CA PHE A 44 -1.12 -16.72 1.35
C PHE A 44 -0.55 -17.72 2.34
N TYR A 45 0.43 -17.33 3.15
CA TYR A 45 0.96 -18.18 4.21
C TYR A 45 -0.11 -18.50 5.27
N ILE A 46 -0.86 -17.49 5.73
CA ILE A 46 -1.93 -17.67 6.72
C ILE A 46 -3.05 -18.54 6.13
N VAL A 47 -3.48 -18.25 4.90
CA VAL A 47 -4.47 -19.03 4.15
C VAL A 47 -4.08 -20.52 4.11
N ARG A 48 -2.84 -20.84 3.75
CA ARG A 48 -2.35 -22.23 3.75
C ARG A 48 -2.46 -22.90 5.10
N ARG A 49 -2.18 -22.18 6.18
CA ARG A 49 -2.30 -22.73 7.53
C ARG A 49 -3.74 -23.09 7.86
N ILE A 50 -4.71 -22.29 7.43
CA ILE A 50 -6.13 -22.55 7.63
C ILE A 50 -6.60 -23.73 6.76
N PHE A 51 -6.22 -23.76 5.47
CA PHE A 51 -6.52 -24.91 4.63
C PHE A 51 -5.91 -26.23 5.15
N LYS A 52 -4.74 -26.17 5.80
CA LYS A 52 -4.12 -27.34 6.45
C LYS A 52 -4.94 -27.89 7.61
N THR A 53 -5.58 -27.03 8.41
CA THR A 53 -6.47 -27.51 9.49
C THR A 53 -7.75 -28.14 8.95
N MET A 54 -8.08 -27.86 7.68
CA MET A 54 -9.26 -28.40 6.98
C MET A 54 -8.95 -29.62 6.09
N LYS A 55 -7.73 -30.17 6.13
CA LYS A 55 -7.28 -31.24 5.22
C LYS A 55 -8.15 -32.52 5.25
N ASN A 56 -8.85 -32.77 6.35
CA ASN A 56 -9.75 -33.93 6.48
C ASN A 56 -11.19 -33.64 6.04
N VAL A 57 -11.49 -32.39 5.69
CA VAL A 57 -12.82 -31.90 5.30
C VAL A 57 -12.83 -31.58 3.81
N LEU A 58 -11.77 -30.98 3.28
CA LEU A 58 -11.67 -30.58 1.88
C LEU A 58 -11.08 -31.70 1.03
N ASP A 59 -11.83 -32.09 0.01
CA ASP A 59 -11.34 -33.00 -1.02
C ASP A 59 -10.50 -32.25 -2.07
N VAL A 60 -9.33 -32.81 -2.42
CA VAL A 60 -8.41 -32.16 -3.37
C VAL A 60 -8.98 -32.16 -4.78
N ASP A 61 -9.67 -33.22 -5.19
CA ASP A 61 -10.25 -33.33 -6.53
C ASP A 61 -11.42 -32.35 -6.68
N GLU A 62 -12.29 -32.22 -5.67
CA GLU A 62 -13.37 -31.25 -5.64
C GLU A 62 -12.86 -29.80 -5.75
N VAL A 63 -11.80 -29.46 -4.99
CA VAL A 63 -11.19 -28.12 -5.06
C VAL A 63 -10.61 -27.86 -6.46
N LYS A 64 -9.96 -28.84 -7.08
CA LYS A 64 -9.45 -28.70 -8.45
C LYS A 64 -10.58 -28.51 -9.45
N GLU A 65 -11.64 -29.31 -9.37
CA GLU A 65 -12.79 -29.23 -10.27
C GLU A 65 -13.45 -27.85 -10.20
N CYS A 66 -13.68 -27.31 -9.00
CA CYS A 66 -14.20 -25.96 -8.83
C CYS A 66 -13.34 -24.90 -9.55
N ILE A 67 -12.02 -24.99 -9.39
CA ILE A 67 -11.11 -24.02 -10.04
C ILE A 67 -11.07 -24.21 -11.55
N ILE A 68 -11.13 -25.45 -12.03
CA ILE A 68 -11.15 -25.77 -13.48
C ILE A 68 -12.45 -25.26 -14.12
N ASP A 69 -13.59 -25.38 -13.43
CA ASP A 69 -14.88 -24.86 -13.92
C ASP A 69 -14.86 -23.34 -14.06
N TRP A 70 -14.24 -22.64 -13.11
CA TRP A 70 -14.06 -21.17 -13.20
C TRP A 70 -12.99 -20.77 -14.21
N PHE A 71 -11.91 -21.56 -14.32
CA PHE A 71 -10.74 -21.25 -15.13
C PHE A 71 -10.22 -22.49 -15.87
N PRO A 72 -10.86 -22.89 -16.98
CA PRO A 72 -10.54 -24.13 -17.70
C PRO A 72 -9.08 -24.23 -18.16
N HIS A 73 -8.45 -23.08 -18.43
CA HIS A 73 -7.05 -22.99 -18.83
C HIS A 73 -6.05 -23.41 -17.73
N LEU A 74 -6.48 -23.52 -16.47
CA LEU A 74 -5.65 -24.00 -15.36
C LEU A 74 -5.62 -25.53 -15.25
N LYS A 75 -6.48 -26.25 -15.98
CA LYS A 75 -6.55 -27.72 -15.98
C LYS A 75 -5.19 -28.40 -16.16
N PRO A 76 -4.32 -27.99 -17.10
CA PRO A 76 -3.00 -28.62 -17.25
C PRO A 76 -2.14 -28.47 -15.99
N GLN A 77 -2.20 -27.32 -15.32
CA GLN A 77 -1.41 -27.02 -14.11
C GLN A 77 -1.96 -27.70 -12.86
N LEU A 78 -3.26 -28.01 -12.83
CA LEU A 78 -3.96 -28.61 -11.70
C LEU A 78 -4.02 -30.15 -11.76
N SER A 79 -4.08 -30.72 -12.95
CA SER A 79 -4.34 -32.16 -13.18
C SER A 79 -3.45 -33.11 -12.36
N TYR A 80 -2.17 -32.79 -12.21
CA TYR A 80 -1.17 -33.61 -11.50
C TYR A 80 -0.93 -33.19 -10.04
N LYS A 81 -1.65 -32.19 -9.53
CA LYS A 81 -1.51 -31.73 -8.14
C LYS A 81 -2.21 -32.69 -7.20
N LYS A 82 -1.50 -33.07 -6.12
CA LYS A 82 -1.93 -34.11 -5.18
C LYS A 82 -2.35 -33.55 -3.82
N THR A 83 -2.00 -32.30 -3.53
CA THR A 83 -2.30 -31.67 -2.24
C THR A 83 -2.97 -30.32 -2.43
N ILE A 84 -3.75 -29.90 -1.43
CA ILE A 84 -4.32 -28.55 -1.39
C ILE A 84 -3.21 -27.48 -1.45
N ASP A 85 -2.07 -27.71 -0.78
CA ASP A 85 -0.93 -26.80 -0.85
C ASP A 85 -0.44 -26.59 -2.30
N ASP A 86 -0.36 -27.66 -3.08
CA ASP A 86 0.05 -27.59 -4.50
C ASP A 86 -0.98 -26.85 -5.36
N VAL A 87 -2.27 -26.98 -5.03
CA VAL A 87 -3.36 -26.28 -5.71
C VAL A 87 -3.33 -24.78 -5.35
N LEU A 88 -3.15 -24.44 -4.08
CA LEU A 88 -2.95 -23.06 -3.60
C LEU A 88 -1.71 -22.40 -4.21
N ASP A 89 -0.67 -23.17 -4.56
CA ASP A 89 0.49 -22.67 -5.31
C ASP A 89 0.12 -22.25 -6.74
N VAL A 90 -0.77 -22.98 -7.40
CA VAL A 90 -1.26 -22.59 -8.74
C VAL A 90 -2.11 -21.34 -8.64
N LEU A 91 -3.04 -21.30 -7.67
CA LEU A 91 -3.89 -20.14 -7.39
C LEU A 91 -3.06 -18.89 -7.09
N LYS A 92 -2.04 -19.01 -6.24
CA LYS A 92 -1.15 -17.89 -5.89
C LYS A 92 -0.48 -17.26 -7.11
N ARG A 93 -0.05 -18.08 -8.08
CA ARG A 93 0.57 -17.60 -9.34
C ARG A 93 -0.41 -16.92 -10.29
N LYS A 94 -1.72 -17.04 -10.02
CA LYS A 94 -2.80 -16.43 -10.79
C LYS A 94 -3.46 -15.27 -10.07
N CYS A 95 -3.08 -15.02 -8.83
CA CYS A 95 -3.39 -13.80 -8.10
C CYS A 95 -2.22 -12.82 -8.23
N SER A 96 -2.48 -11.54 -7.98
CA SER A 96 -1.46 -10.49 -7.93
C SER A 96 -1.48 -9.78 -6.57
N ILE A 97 -0.58 -8.83 -6.36
CA ILE A 97 -0.55 -8.02 -5.13
C ILE A 97 -1.78 -7.09 -4.97
N ILE A 98 -2.59 -6.96 -6.03
CA ILE A 98 -3.83 -6.17 -6.02
C ILE A 98 -5.09 -7.01 -6.21
N ASP A 99 -4.99 -8.19 -6.84
CA ASP A 99 -6.13 -9.04 -7.14
C ASP A 99 -6.04 -10.41 -6.46
N LEU A 100 -6.98 -10.65 -5.55
CA LEU A 100 -7.21 -11.93 -4.86
C LEU A 100 -8.55 -12.58 -5.25
N SER A 101 -9.21 -12.13 -6.32
CA SER A 101 -10.59 -12.55 -6.67
C SER A 101 -10.71 -14.07 -6.82
N LEU A 102 -9.70 -14.72 -7.39
CA LEU A 102 -9.64 -16.17 -7.53
C LEU A 102 -9.63 -16.89 -6.18
N LEU A 103 -8.87 -16.37 -5.21
CA LEU A 103 -8.82 -16.92 -3.86
C LEU A 103 -10.12 -16.64 -3.09
N GLU A 104 -10.71 -15.46 -3.27
CA GLU A 104 -11.99 -15.08 -2.65
C GLU A 104 -13.14 -15.98 -3.13
N ALA A 105 -13.23 -16.24 -4.44
CA ALA A 105 -14.22 -17.14 -5.01
C ALA A 105 -14.11 -18.55 -4.41
N LEU A 106 -12.87 -19.04 -4.23
CA LEU A 106 -12.61 -20.33 -3.60
C LEU A 106 -13.08 -20.36 -2.14
N VAL A 107 -12.70 -19.35 -1.36
CA VAL A 107 -13.06 -19.24 0.06
C VAL A 107 -14.58 -19.19 0.25
N SER A 108 -15.27 -18.42 -0.60
CA SER A 108 -16.73 -18.32 -0.58
C SER A 108 -17.39 -19.65 -0.95
N ARG A 109 -16.90 -20.34 -1.99
CA ARG A 109 -17.44 -21.65 -2.42
C ARG A 109 -17.40 -22.70 -1.33
N PHE A 110 -16.31 -22.74 -0.56
CA PHE A 110 -16.11 -23.72 0.51
C PHE A 110 -16.53 -23.21 1.90
N ASN A 111 -17.18 -22.03 1.97
CA ASN A 111 -17.64 -21.38 3.20
C ASN A 111 -16.56 -21.31 4.29
N ILE A 112 -15.35 -20.88 3.92
CA ILE A 112 -14.21 -20.80 4.84
C ILE A 112 -14.20 -19.41 5.52
N GLU A 113 -15.11 -19.23 6.47
CA GLU A 113 -15.39 -17.95 7.15
C GLU A 113 -14.14 -17.32 7.79
N GLU A 114 -13.19 -18.15 8.24
CA GLU A 114 -11.95 -17.73 8.89
C GLU A 114 -11.01 -16.93 7.96
N ILE A 115 -11.12 -17.13 6.64
CA ILE A 115 -10.26 -16.48 5.64
C ILE A 115 -10.87 -15.19 5.11
N GLU A 116 -12.20 -15.05 5.10
CA GLU A 116 -12.89 -13.85 4.61
C GLU A 116 -12.36 -12.53 5.21
N PRO A 117 -12.20 -12.37 6.54
CA PRO A 117 -11.69 -11.11 7.10
C PRO A 117 -10.24 -10.82 6.67
N ILE A 118 -9.43 -11.86 6.43
CA ILE A 118 -8.04 -11.74 5.99
C ILE A 118 -8.00 -11.18 4.55
N ILE A 119 -8.80 -11.74 3.64
CA ILE A 119 -8.90 -11.26 2.25
C ILE A 119 -9.43 -9.83 2.24
N LYS A 120 -10.47 -9.53 3.03
CA LYS A 120 -11.06 -8.19 3.11
C LYS A 120 -10.05 -7.15 3.61
N SER A 121 -9.27 -7.48 4.63
CA SER A 121 -8.20 -6.60 5.13
C SER A 121 -7.15 -6.35 4.06
N PHE A 122 -6.67 -7.41 3.40
CA PHE A 122 -5.68 -7.29 2.34
C PHE A 122 -6.17 -6.45 1.17
N LYS A 123 -7.40 -6.67 0.67
CA LYS A 123 -7.98 -5.89 -0.43
C LYS A 123 -8.06 -4.40 -0.11
N LYS A 124 -8.38 -4.06 1.15
CA LYS A 124 -8.37 -2.66 1.60
C LYS A 124 -6.96 -2.06 1.52
N GLU A 125 -5.96 -2.78 2.03
CA GLU A 125 -4.56 -2.34 1.96
C GLU A 125 -4.05 -2.21 0.52
N ALA A 126 -4.39 -3.16 -0.35
CA ALA A 126 -4.06 -3.12 -1.77
C ALA A 126 -4.69 -1.90 -2.47
N LYS A 127 -5.95 -1.59 -2.17
CA LYS A 127 -6.63 -0.40 -2.69
C LYS A 127 -5.97 0.90 -2.22
N ASP A 128 -5.61 0.99 -0.95
CA ASP A 128 -4.94 2.18 -0.41
C ASP A 128 -3.51 2.33 -0.96
N PHE A 129 -2.83 1.21 -1.20
CA PHE A 129 -1.55 1.18 -1.89
C PHE A 129 -1.66 1.71 -3.33
N CYS A 130 -2.63 1.25 -4.12
CA CYS A 130 -2.83 1.75 -5.50
C CYS A 130 -3.05 3.27 -5.54
N LYS A 131 -3.82 3.81 -4.59
CA LYS A 131 -3.98 5.28 -4.45
C LYS A 131 -2.66 5.98 -4.15
N SER A 132 -1.86 5.42 -3.23
CA SER A 132 -0.51 5.94 -2.93
C SER A 132 0.39 5.95 -4.16
N VAL A 133 0.28 4.92 -5.01
CA VAL A 133 1.03 4.85 -6.27
C VAL A 133 0.59 5.95 -7.24
N SER A 134 -0.72 6.14 -7.43
CA SER A 134 -1.27 7.20 -8.28
C SER A 134 -0.79 8.60 -7.86
N VAL A 135 -0.81 8.87 -6.54
CA VAL A 135 -0.34 10.15 -5.97
C VAL A 135 1.16 10.32 -6.18
N SER A 136 1.96 9.29 -5.89
CA SER A 136 3.42 9.37 -5.96
C SER A 136 3.95 9.55 -7.39
N LEU A 137 3.19 9.09 -8.39
CA LEU A 137 3.51 9.28 -9.80
C LEU A 137 2.97 10.62 -10.35
N CYS A 138 2.23 11.38 -9.54
CA CYS A 138 1.51 12.62 -9.91
C CYS A 138 0.61 12.42 -11.15
N LEU A 139 -0.06 11.26 -11.25
CA LEU A 139 -0.83 10.92 -12.45
C LEU A 139 -2.00 11.88 -12.68
N ASP A 140 -2.68 12.29 -11.60
CA ASP A 140 -3.78 13.25 -11.68
C ASP A 140 -3.35 14.57 -12.33
N GLU A 141 -2.21 15.12 -11.92
CA GLU A 141 -1.71 16.41 -12.41
C GLU A 141 -1.17 16.29 -13.84
N LYS A 142 -0.37 15.25 -14.11
CA LYS A 142 0.29 15.06 -15.41
C LYS A 142 -0.70 14.69 -16.51
N LEU A 143 -1.70 13.84 -16.21
CA LEU A 143 -2.68 13.41 -17.21
C LEU A 143 -3.78 14.47 -17.43
N GLN A 144 -4.13 15.27 -16.42
CA GLN A 144 -5.04 16.41 -16.62
C GLN A 144 -4.44 17.49 -17.53
N ALA A 145 -3.12 17.72 -17.46
CA ALA A 145 -2.44 18.64 -18.37
C ALA A 145 -2.52 18.18 -19.84
N ALA A 146 -2.58 16.86 -20.09
CA ALA A 146 -2.70 16.27 -21.42
C ALA A 146 -4.14 16.27 -21.98
N ALA A 147 -5.17 16.48 -21.15
CA ALA A 147 -6.57 16.46 -21.57
C ALA A 147 -7.01 17.60 -22.51
N THR A 148 -6.08 18.40 -23.03
CA THR A 148 -6.36 19.33 -24.12
C THR A 148 -6.59 18.49 -25.39
N PRO A 149 -7.78 18.50 -26.00
CA PRO A 149 -8.14 17.51 -27.01
C PRO A 149 -7.25 17.65 -28.23
N SER A 150 -6.22 16.80 -28.34
CA SER A 150 -5.56 16.55 -29.60
C SER A 150 -6.45 15.59 -30.38
N HIS A 151 -6.98 16.05 -31.51
CA HIS A 151 -8.04 15.33 -32.21
C HIS A 151 -7.60 14.01 -32.87
N LEU A 152 -6.32 13.60 -32.80
CA LEU A 152 -5.78 12.54 -33.66
C LEU A 152 -4.58 11.71 -33.14
N LEU A 153 -4.14 11.78 -31.89
CA LEU A 153 -2.95 11.01 -31.45
C LEU A 153 -3.23 10.10 -30.25
N CYS A 154 -2.85 8.82 -30.37
CA CYS A 154 -2.66 7.95 -29.22
C CYS A 154 -1.55 8.56 -28.35
N GLU A 155 -1.94 9.19 -27.25
CA GLU A 155 -0.98 9.68 -26.27
C GLU A 155 -0.32 8.48 -25.59
N THR A 156 1.01 8.45 -25.66
CA THR A 156 1.79 7.36 -25.07
C THR A 156 2.36 7.83 -23.74
N VAL A 157 2.03 7.13 -22.66
CA VAL A 157 2.64 7.38 -21.35
C VAL A 157 3.79 6.40 -21.15
N VAL A 158 5.00 6.93 -21.01
CA VAL A 158 6.22 6.14 -20.81
C VAL A 158 6.64 6.26 -19.34
N PHE A 159 6.65 5.13 -18.64
CA PHE A 159 7.16 5.06 -17.26
C PHE A 159 8.67 4.81 -17.27
N VAL A 160 9.43 5.76 -16.71
CA VAL A 160 10.89 5.72 -16.69
C VAL A 160 11.37 5.33 -15.29
N PHE A 161 12.01 4.17 -15.18
CA PHE A 161 12.56 3.66 -13.92
C PHE A 161 14.00 4.15 -13.73
N ASN A 162 14.32 4.69 -12.55
CA ASN A 162 15.70 5.00 -12.16
C ASN A 162 16.37 3.87 -11.35
N TRP A 163 15.85 2.65 -11.50
CA TRP A 163 16.30 1.42 -10.88
C TRP A 163 15.89 0.24 -11.76
N ASP A 164 16.57 -0.90 -11.63
CA ASP A 164 16.24 -2.13 -12.37
C ASP A 164 15.30 -3.00 -11.52
N PRO A 165 13.99 -3.08 -11.86
CA PRO A 165 13.07 -4.01 -11.23
C PRO A 165 13.37 -5.44 -11.67
N ASP A 166 13.30 -6.38 -10.71
CA ASP A 166 13.24 -7.79 -11.08
C ASP A 166 11.90 -8.11 -11.79
N GLU A 167 11.86 -9.25 -12.49
CA GLU A 167 10.69 -9.67 -13.29
C GLU A 167 9.40 -9.69 -12.46
N TYR A 168 9.49 -10.12 -11.20
CA TYR A 168 8.36 -10.17 -10.30
C TYR A 168 7.84 -8.79 -9.91
N THR A 169 8.75 -7.87 -9.61
CA THR A 169 8.40 -6.50 -9.22
C THR A 169 7.89 -5.72 -10.43
N LEU A 170 8.44 -5.96 -11.61
CA LEU A 170 7.94 -5.39 -12.86
C LEU A 170 6.50 -5.85 -13.14
N GLN A 171 6.21 -7.14 -12.97
CA GLN A 171 4.85 -7.64 -13.11
C GLN A 171 3.89 -6.99 -12.10
N ASP A 172 4.30 -6.84 -10.84
CA ASP A 172 3.48 -6.13 -9.84
C ASP A 172 3.19 -4.68 -10.24
N ILE A 173 4.19 -3.98 -10.79
CA ILE A 173 4.03 -2.61 -11.25
C ILE A 173 3.01 -2.57 -12.39
N ASN A 174 3.11 -3.48 -13.35
CA ASN A 174 2.17 -3.58 -14.46
C ASN A 174 0.74 -3.81 -13.95
N ASP A 175 0.56 -4.79 -13.08
CA ASP A 175 -0.75 -5.11 -12.49
C ASP A 175 -1.35 -3.89 -11.79
N VAL A 176 -0.54 -3.17 -10.99
CA VAL A 176 -1.00 -1.96 -10.30
C VAL A 176 -1.39 -0.87 -11.29
N LEU A 177 -0.57 -0.60 -12.31
CA LEU A 177 -0.85 0.44 -13.30
C LEU A 177 -2.12 0.14 -14.10
N ASP A 178 -2.34 -1.12 -14.46
CA ASP A 178 -3.55 -1.58 -15.15
C ASP A 178 -4.81 -1.42 -14.29
N GLU A 179 -4.70 -1.41 -12.96
CA GLU A 179 -5.83 -1.18 -12.05
C GLU A 179 -6.14 0.30 -11.82
N LEU A 180 -5.20 1.21 -12.12
CA LEU A 180 -5.40 2.63 -11.85
C LEU A 180 -6.51 3.20 -12.74
N GLU A 181 -7.59 3.66 -12.09
CA GLU A 181 -8.78 4.21 -12.74
C GLU A 181 -8.46 5.30 -13.78
N LEU A 182 -7.46 6.14 -13.55
CA LEU A 182 -7.05 7.19 -14.48
C LEU A 182 -6.53 6.61 -15.80
N LEU A 183 -5.69 5.58 -15.73
CA LEU A 183 -5.13 4.95 -16.93
C LEU A 183 -6.22 4.19 -17.71
N ASN A 184 -7.12 3.53 -16.97
CA ASN A 184 -8.29 2.87 -17.54
C ASN A 184 -9.33 3.83 -18.15
N ARG A 185 -9.57 4.98 -17.51
CA ARG A 185 -10.58 5.96 -17.93
C ARG A 185 -10.26 6.57 -19.30
N PHE A 186 -9.00 6.83 -19.56
CA PHE A 186 -8.54 7.45 -20.80
C PHE A 186 -8.12 6.41 -21.87
N LYS A 187 -8.23 5.10 -21.57
CA LYS A 187 -7.83 3.99 -22.46
C LYS A 187 -6.41 4.17 -23.01
N TYR A 188 -5.47 4.58 -22.17
CA TYR A 188 -4.07 4.62 -22.59
C TYR A 188 -3.58 3.21 -22.90
N HIS A 189 -2.87 3.05 -24.02
CA HIS A 189 -2.10 1.84 -24.27
C HIS A 189 -0.81 1.93 -23.45
N LEU A 190 -0.72 1.15 -22.38
CA LEU A 190 0.54 1.02 -21.63
C LEU A 190 1.51 0.16 -22.43
N GLN A 191 2.59 0.78 -22.90
CA GLN A 191 3.78 0.09 -23.37
C GLN A 191 4.91 0.36 -22.39
N ILE A 192 5.42 -0.70 -21.75
CA ILE A 192 6.54 -0.60 -20.81
C ILE A 192 7.75 -1.23 -21.51
N ASP A 193 8.58 -0.37 -22.08
CA ASP A 193 9.83 -0.79 -22.70
C ASP A 193 10.96 -0.76 -21.66
N LYS A 194 11.70 -1.86 -21.56
CA LYS A 194 12.98 -1.86 -20.83
C LYS A 194 14.00 -1.11 -21.68
N VAL A 195 14.26 0.15 -21.33
CA VAL A 195 15.29 0.93 -22.01
C VAL A 195 16.65 0.55 -21.41
N ASP A 196 17.45 -0.19 -22.17
CA ASP A 196 18.87 -0.36 -21.88
C ASP A 196 19.54 1.00 -22.09
N LEU A 197 19.81 1.71 -20.99
CA LEU A 197 20.55 2.97 -21.00
C LEU A 197 22.00 2.67 -21.40
N VAL A 198 22.27 2.69 -22.70
CA VAL A 198 23.63 2.87 -23.21
C VAL A 198 24.02 4.31 -22.92
N ASP A 199 25.09 4.49 -22.15
CA ASP A 199 25.60 5.78 -21.68
C ASP A 199 25.45 6.90 -22.73
N SER A 200 24.76 7.99 -22.35
CA SER A 200 24.77 9.36 -22.96
C SER A 200 23.45 9.99 -23.46
N ASP A 201 22.26 9.54 -23.03
CA ASP A 201 21.05 10.36 -23.26
C ASP A 201 21.03 11.59 -22.32
N GLN A 202 21.61 12.68 -22.82
CA GLN A 202 21.63 14.01 -22.19
C GLN A 202 20.21 14.47 -21.78
N SER A 203 19.18 14.04 -22.51
CA SER A 203 17.75 14.24 -22.21
C SER A 203 17.32 13.67 -20.86
N VAL A 204 17.78 12.47 -20.50
CA VAL A 204 17.44 11.83 -19.22
C VAL A 204 18.16 12.54 -18.08
N VAL A 205 19.43 12.88 -18.28
CA VAL A 205 20.24 13.68 -17.33
C VAL A 205 19.64 15.07 -17.10
N ASP A 206 19.10 15.70 -18.14
CA ASP A 206 18.49 17.01 -18.02
C ASP A 206 17.09 16.95 -17.39
N LEU A 207 16.31 15.88 -17.61
CA LEU A 207 15.08 15.60 -16.85
C LEU A 207 15.37 15.36 -15.36
N PHE A 208 16.47 14.66 -15.05
CA PHE A 208 16.99 14.48 -13.68
C PHE A 208 17.40 15.81 -13.05
N LYS A 209 18.09 16.69 -13.79
CA LYS A 209 18.46 18.03 -13.30
C LYS A 209 17.24 18.92 -13.12
N GLN A 210 16.24 18.85 -14.00
CA GLN A 210 15.01 19.65 -13.94
C GLN A 210 14.14 19.25 -12.74
N THR A 211 14.05 17.95 -12.43
CA THR A 211 13.38 17.49 -11.20
C THR A 211 14.18 17.82 -9.92
N GLN A 212 15.51 17.86 -9.97
CA GLN A 212 16.32 18.41 -8.87
C GLN A 212 16.21 19.94 -8.74
N LYS A 213 15.83 20.66 -9.79
CA LYS A 213 15.74 22.13 -9.83
C LYS A 213 14.44 22.72 -9.25
N SER A 214 13.51 21.90 -8.76
CA SER A 214 12.23 22.38 -8.23
C SER A 214 12.22 22.65 -6.71
N LEU A 215 13.36 22.56 -6.03
CA LEU A 215 13.49 22.97 -4.63
C LEU A 215 14.63 23.97 -4.54
N THR A 216 14.28 25.25 -4.40
CA THR A 216 15.28 26.26 -4.02
C THR A 216 15.71 26.00 -2.58
N SER A 217 16.89 26.49 -2.19
CA SER A 217 17.30 26.41 -0.77
C SER A 217 16.28 27.08 0.16
N GLY A 218 15.56 28.09 -0.33
CA GLY A 218 14.47 28.74 0.39
C GLY A 218 13.28 27.81 0.66
N ASP A 219 12.86 27.00 -0.32
CA ASP A 219 11.75 26.05 -0.15
C ASP A 219 12.09 24.96 0.88
N ILE A 220 13.35 24.52 0.89
CA ILE A 220 13.87 23.55 1.88
C ILE A 220 13.90 24.17 3.28
N ASP A 221 14.33 25.43 3.41
CA ASP A 221 14.38 26.14 4.69
C ASP A 221 12.96 26.38 5.26
N ASP A 222 11.99 26.71 4.42
CA ASP A 222 10.59 26.89 4.81
C ASP A 222 9.95 25.56 5.25
N LEU A 223 10.19 24.47 4.51
CA LEU A 223 9.78 23.11 4.92
C LEU A 223 10.40 22.69 6.25
N ASN A 224 11.70 22.94 6.45
CA ASN A 224 12.38 22.64 7.71
C ASN A 224 11.81 23.45 8.88
N LYS A 225 11.44 24.71 8.64
CA LYS A 225 10.80 25.55 9.65
C LYS A 225 9.41 25.06 10.00
N GLU A 226 8.64 24.58 9.02
CA GLU A 226 7.30 24.00 9.24
C GLU A 226 7.38 22.67 10.00
N ILE A 227 8.34 21.80 9.65
CA ILE A 227 8.61 20.54 10.36
C ILE A 227 8.95 20.83 11.83
N LYS A 228 9.87 21.76 12.08
CA LYS A 228 10.26 22.15 13.46
C LYS A 228 9.08 22.71 14.26
N ALA A 229 8.19 23.47 13.63
CA ALA A 229 6.98 23.96 14.28
C ALA A 229 5.99 22.84 14.62
N LYS A 230 5.83 21.85 13.72
CA LYS A 230 4.98 20.66 13.95
C LYS A 230 5.54 19.77 15.06
N ASP A 231 6.86 19.58 15.11
CA ASP A 231 7.53 18.80 16.17
C ASP A 231 7.31 19.44 17.54
N GLN A 232 7.47 20.76 17.64
CA GLN A 232 7.20 21.48 18.88
C GLN A 232 5.73 21.33 19.32
N LYS A 233 4.79 21.38 18.36
CA LYS A 233 3.37 21.17 18.64
C LYS A 233 3.07 19.75 19.10
N SER A 234 3.74 18.75 18.53
CA SER A 234 3.65 17.35 18.92
C SER A 234 4.14 17.13 20.36
N GLU A 235 5.30 17.69 20.71
CA GLU A 235 5.84 17.59 22.07
C GLU A 235 4.95 18.29 23.11
N ASN A 236 4.37 19.44 22.76
CA ASN A 236 3.38 20.11 23.62
C ASN A 236 2.13 19.22 23.83
N PHE A 237 1.64 18.56 22.79
CA PHE A 237 0.49 17.65 22.91
C PHE A 237 0.81 16.42 23.78
N LYS A 238 2.00 15.83 23.64
CA LYS A 238 2.47 14.75 24.52
C LYS A 238 2.58 15.18 25.98
N ALA A 239 3.00 16.41 26.25
CA ALA A 239 3.05 16.94 27.61
C ALA A 239 1.63 17.03 28.22
N VAL A 240 0.64 17.51 27.45
CA VAL A 240 -0.76 17.57 27.88
C VAL A 240 -1.34 16.17 28.16
N ILE A 241 -1.00 15.17 27.34
CA ILE A 241 -1.41 13.78 27.60
C ILE A 241 -0.83 13.27 28.91
N ARG A 242 0.48 13.44 29.15
CA ARG A 242 1.15 13.00 30.39
C ARG A 242 0.55 13.65 31.63
N GLU A 243 0.21 14.93 31.56
CA GLU A 243 -0.45 15.64 32.67
C GLU A 243 -1.84 15.06 32.99
N LYS A 244 -2.62 14.73 31.94
CA LYS A 244 -3.92 14.07 32.11
C LYS A 244 -3.81 12.65 32.67
N GLU A 245 -2.81 11.89 32.21
CA GLU A 245 -2.52 10.54 32.74
C GLU A 245 -2.16 10.60 34.22
N MET A 246 -1.23 11.47 34.63
CA MET A 246 -0.88 11.65 36.04
C MET A 246 -2.08 12.02 36.92
N LYS A 247 -2.98 12.87 36.41
CA LYS A 247 -4.20 13.24 37.13
C LYS A 247 -5.15 12.04 37.28
N SER A 248 -5.34 11.27 36.22
CA SER A 248 -6.15 10.05 36.24
C SER A 248 -5.57 9.01 37.22
N ASP A 249 -4.26 8.80 37.22
CA ASP A 249 -3.60 7.85 38.12
C ASP A 249 -3.76 8.25 39.59
N THR A 250 -3.69 9.56 39.86
CA THR A 250 -3.93 10.10 41.22
C THR A 250 -5.36 9.85 41.67
N GLU A 251 -6.36 10.12 40.81
CA GLU A 251 -7.77 9.86 41.10
C GLU A 251 -8.06 8.37 41.32
N VAL A 252 -7.45 7.49 40.52
CA VAL A 252 -7.56 6.03 40.68
C VAL A 252 -6.96 5.59 42.02
N MET A 253 -5.80 6.12 42.41
CA MET A 253 -5.15 5.79 43.68
C MET A 253 -6.00 6.21 44.89
N ASP A 254 -6.61 7.39 44.86
CA ASP A 254 -7.50 7.87 45.92
C ASP A 254 -8.75 7.01 46.07
N LEU A 255 -9.34 6.57 44.94
CA LEU A 255 -10.48 5.66 44.93
C LEU A 255 -10.12 4.27 45.48
N GLN A 256 -8.94 3.74 45.13
CA GLN A 256 -8.45 2.47 45.66
C GLN A 256 -8.25 2.53 47.19
N TYR A 257 -7.67 3.62 47.70
CA TYR A 257 -7.52 3.82 49.14
C TYR A 257 -8.88 3.85 49.86
N THR A 258 -9.84 4.58 49.28
CA THR A 258 -11.21 4.68 49.81
C THR A 258 -11.95 3.34 49.80
N LEU A 259 -11.77 2.54 48.74
CA LEU A 259 -12.35 1.20 48.65
C LEU A 259 -11.77 0.28 49.73
N LYS A 260 -10.44 0.29 49.91
CA LYS A 260 -9.77 -0.52 50.92
C LYS A 260 -10.25 -0.21 52.34
N ASP A 261 -10.35 1.07 52.70
CA ASP A 261 -10.90 1.49 54.00
C ASP A 261 -12.35 1.00 54.21
N LYS A 262 -13.17 1.01 53.16
CA LYS A 262 -14.54 0.49 53.22
C LYS A 262 -14.57 -1.04 53.38
N GLU A 263 -13.70 -1.77 52.69
CA GLU A 263 -13.58 -3.23 52.82
C GLU A 263 -13.16 -3.65 54.24
N GLU A 264 -12.20 -2.92 54.85
CA GLU A 264 -11.77 -3.16 56.22
C GLU A 264 -12.91 -2.92 57.22
N LYS A 265 -13.67 -1.82 57.05
CA LYS A 265 -14.86 -1.53 57.87
C LYS A 265 -15.95 -2.59 57.72
N MET A 266 -16.24 -3.02 56.50
CA MET A 266 -17.23 -4.07 56.24
C MET A 266 -16.82 -5.40 56.87
N THR A 267 -15.53 -5.77 56.76
CA THR A 267 -14.99 -6.98 57.38
C THR A 267 -15.12 -6.94 58.90
N ALA A 268 -14.87 -5.78 59.53
CA ALA A 268 -15.08 -5.59 60.96
C ALA A 268 -16.55 -5.76 61.38
N VAL A 269 -17.49 -5.22 60.59
CA VAL A 269 -18.94 -5.38 60.83
C VAL A 269 -19.36 -6.84 60.72
N ILE A 270 -18.94 -7.56 59.68
CA ILE A 270 -19.23 -8.99 59.49
C ILE A 270 -18.71 -9.80 60.68
N LYS A 271 -17.47 -9.53 61.14
CA LYS A 271 -16.89 -10.19 62.31
C LYS A 271 -17.73 -9.95 63.57
N ASN A 272 -18.17 -8.73 63.81
CA ASN A 272 -19.02 -8.40 64.96
C ASN A 272 -20.39 -9.08 64.91
N MET A 273 -21.03 -9.17 63.74
CA MET A 273 -22.29 -9.91 63.57
C MET A 273 -22.11 -11.41 63.83
N SER A 274 -20.99 -12.00 63.38
CA SER A 274 -20.69 -13.42 63.62
C SER A 274 -20.45 -13.76 65.10
N LEU A 275 -19.96 -12.80 65.89
CA LEU A 275 -19.80 -12.95 67.33
C LEU A 275 -21.15 -12.83 68.06
N PHE A 276 -22.08 -12.02 67.55
CA PHE A 276 -23.42 -11.87 68.13
C PHE A 276 -24.32 -13.10 67.91
N ASN A 277 -24.16 -13.80 66.79
CA ASN A 277 -24.96 -14.99 66.45
C ASN A 277 -24.47 -16.30 67.11
N ASN A 278 -23.32 -16.28 67.81
CA ASN A 278 -22.73 -17.44 68.47
C ASN A 278 -22.80 -17.39 70.02
N ASN A 279 -23.59 -16.44 70.57
CA ASN A 279 -23.99 -16.37 71.98
C ASN A 279 -25.51 -16.58 72.09
#